data_AF-A0A832QXN5-F1
#
_entry.id   AF-A0A832QXN5-F1
#
_cell.length_a   1.000
_cell.length_b   1.000
_cell.length_c   1.000
_cell.angle_alpha   90.00
_cell.angle_beta   90.00
_cell.angle_gamma   90.00
#
_symmetry.space_group_name_H-M   'P 1'
#
loop_
_entity.id
_entity.type
_entity.pdbx_description
1 polymer ?
#
loop_
_entity_poly.entity_id
_entity_poly.type
_entity_poly.pdbx_seq_one_letter_code
_entity_poly.pdbx_strand_id
1 'polypeptide(L)'
;MTRAFHRWPGLVAALLVTLLALSGAALSLFPAAERLAAPQAEAGLTVAELSGRIAASHPGLEQIRRAPSGRITAWWFADGQPQSAVIDPATGLDAGSADPNPLQRWLTGLHRSLFLGDAGRMVAAAGAAAMLLLSGSGILLVARRVGGWRHWFAPLRGPLAGRLHVEIARIAVVGLVLSSATALWMSASTFELLPEGASAPVFPAEVSGTTGLQLAAIPALQALPVAQLRSLSLADPADATDAHLLKTSAGSGYLDQGNGEMLSWAALSPWQSLSGIVMMLHTGRGAAVLGLLLGLMALGVPVMA
;
A
#
# COMPACT_ATOMS: atom_id res chain seq x y z
N MET A 1 -18.78 -36.15 0.55
CA MET A 1 -18.22 -35.47 1.73
C MET A 1 -17.62 -34.10 1.37
N THR A 2 -16.63 -33.99 0.50
CA THR A 2 -15.95 -32.71 0.18
C THR A 2 -16.85 -31.58 -0.34
N ARG A 3 -17.91 -31.89 -1.10
CA ARG A 3 -18.89 -30.88 -1.57
C ARG A 3 -19.69 -30.25 -0.41
N ALA A 4 -20.03 -31.03 0.61
CA ALA A 4 -20.75 -30.52 1.77
C ALA A 4 -19.87 -29.60 2.63
N PHE A 5 -18.59 -29.97 2.79
CA PHE A 5 -17.58 -29.15 3.48
C PHE A 5 -17.24 -27.85 2.76
N HIS A 6 -17.50 -27.74 1.46
CA HIS A 6 -17.39 -26.47 0.73
C HIS A 6 -18.69 -25.65 0.82
N ARG A 7 -19.83 -26.31 0.58
CA ARG A 7 -21.13 -25.64 0.51
C ARG A 7 -21.58 -25.00 1.83
N TRP A 8 -21.51 -25.72 2.95
CA TRP A 8 -22.05 -25.21 4.21
C TRP A 8 -21.25 -24.03 4.78
N PRO A 9 -19.90 -24.10 4.86
CA PRO A 9 -19.11 -22.93 5.23
C PRO A 9 -19.29 -21.77 4.25
N GLY A 10 -19.44 -22.07 2.95
CA GLY A 10 -19.71 -21.06 1.93
C GLY A 10 -21.00 -20.29 2.21
N LEU A 11 -22.09 -20.98 2.51
CA LEU A 11 -23.38 -20.34 2.83
C LEU A 11 -23.31 -19.50 4.10
N VAL A 12 -22.63 -19.98 5.15
CA VAL A 12 -22.47 -19.24 6.40
C VAL A 12 -21.60 -17.99 6.19
N ALA A 13 -20.54 -18.09 5.38
CA ALA A 13 -19.62 -16.99 5.13
C ALA A 13 -20.07 -16.03 4.02
N ALA A 14 -21.09 -16.40 3.22
CA ALA A 14 -21.44 -15.74 1.96
C ALA A 14 -21.63 -14.23 2.10
N LEU A 15 -22.39 -13.79 3.10
CA LEU A 15 -22.65 -12.36 3.33
C LEU A 15 -21.37 -11.59 3.63
N LEU A 16 -20.57 -12.07 4.59
CA LEU A 16 -19.32 -11.42 5.00
C LEU A 16 -18.32 -11.38 3.85
N VAL A 17 -18.12 -12.52 3.19
CA VAL A 17 -17.20 -12.66 2.07
C VAL A 17 -17.62 -11.79 0.88
N THR A 18 -18.92 -11.69 0.59
CA THR A 18 -19.45 -10.80 -0.44
C THR A 18 -19.20 -9.33 -0.09
N LEU A 19 -19.46 -8.92 1.14
CA LEU A 19 -19.21 -7.56 1.61
C LEU A 19 -17.72 -7.18 1.49
N LEU A 20 -16.82 -8.06 1.91
CA LEU A 20 -15.37 -7.86 1.82
C LEU A 20 -14.90 -7.84 0.36
N ALA A 21 -15.45 -8.70 -0.50
CA ALA A 21 -15.11 -8.73 -1.92
C ALA A 21 -15.57 -7.47 -2.65
N LEU A 22 -16.79 -6.98 -2.41
CA LEU A 22 -17.32 -5.76 -3.02
C LEU A 22 -16.55 -4.51 -2.54
N SER A 23 -16.29 -4.40 -1.24
CA SER A 23 -15.50 -3.29 -0.69
C SER A 23 -14.04 -3.33 -1.17
N GLY A 24 -13.43 -4.52 -1.28
CA GLY A 24 -12.09 -4.69 -1.86
C GLY A 24 -12.03 -4.35 -3.34
N ALA A 25 -13.04 -4.77 -4.13
CA ALA A 25 -13.16 -4.41 -5.54
C ALA A 25 -13.30 -2.90 -5.72
N ALA A 26 -14.11 -2.22 -4.90
CA ALA A 26 -14.22 -0.77 -4.92
C ALA A 26 -12.89 -0.09 -4.54
N LEU A 27 -12.19 -0.59 -3.51
CA LEU A 27 -10.90 -0.07 -3.08
C LEU A 27 -9.80 -0.22 -4.14
N SER A 28 -9.89 -1.23 -5.00
CA SER A 28 -8.92 -1.49 -6.06
C SER A 28 -8.82 -0.38 -7.13
N LEU A 29 -9.84 0.47 -7.23
CA LEU A 29 -9.90 1.57 -8.20
C LEU A 29 -9.00 2.75 -7.80
N PHE A 30 -8.82 2.98 -6.48
CA PHE A 30 -8.14 4.18 -5.99
C PHE A 30 -6.64 4.24 -6.37
N PRO A 31 -5.84 3.17 -6.26
CA PRO A 31 -4.45 3.22 -6.71
C PRO A 31 -4.30 3.60 -8.19
N ALA A 32 -5.21 3.12 -9.05
CA ALA A 32 -5.21 3.46 -10.48
C ALA A 32 -5.64 4.91 -10.70
N ALA A 33 -6.73 5.35 -10.06
CA ALA A 33 -7.19 6.73 -10.15
C ALA A 33 -6.16 7.73 -9.64
N GLU A 34 -5.50 7.46 -8.51
CA GLU A 34 -4.45 8.31 -7.96
C GLU A 34 -3.25 8.41 -8.91
N ARG A 35 -2.85 7.29 -9.52
CA ARG A 35 -1.75 7.28 -10.50
C ARG A 35 -2.07 8.09 -11.76
N LEU A 36 -3.32 8.08 -12.23
CA LEU A 36 -3.75 8.83 -13.40
C LEU A 36 -3.89 10.33 -13.11
N ALA A 37 -4.31 10.68 -11.89
CA ALA A 37 -4.54 12.08 -11.52
C ALA A 37 -3.27 12.80 -11.04
N ALA A 38 -2.31 12.10 -10.45
CA ALA A 38 -1.14 12.73 -9.84
C ALA A 38 -0.08 13.14 -10.89
N PRO A 39 0.42 14.39 -10.85
CA PRO A 39 1.61 14.78 -11.59
C PRO A 39 2.78 13.83 -11.33
N GLN A 40 3.45 13.39 -12.39
CA GLN A 40 4.55 12.43 -12.29
C GLN A 40 5.88 13.17 -12.40
N ALA A 41 6.83 12.77 -11.56
CA ALA A 41 8.20 13.26 -11.67
C ALA A 41 8.84 12.76 -12.97
N GLU A 42 9.59 13.64 -13.63
CA GLU A 42 10.39 13.28 -14.80
C GLU A 42 11.46 12.24 -14.44
N ALA A 43 11.85 11.45 -15.44
CA ALA A 43 12.91 10.48 -15.25
C ALA A 43 14.24 11.19 -14.92
N GLY A 44 14.88 10.78 -13.83
CA GLY A 44 16.14 11.36 -13.38
C GLY A 44 16.02 12.55 -12.43
N LEU A 45 14.80 13.04 -12.14
CA LEU A 45 14.63 14.09 -11.12
C LEU A 45 15.18 13.60 -9.77
N THR A 46 16.07 14.41 -9.18
CA THR A 46 16.73 14.11 -7.91
C THR A 46 15.92 14.65 -6.74
N VAL A 47 16.11 14.07 -5.54
CA VAL A 47 15.43 14.56 -4.34
C VAL A 47 15.95 15.94 -3.94
N ALA A 48 17.23 16.23 -4.19
CA ALA A 48 17.82 17.56 -4.00
C ALA A 48 17.09 18.62 -4.83
N GLU A 49 16.89 18.35 -6.12
CA GLU A 49 16.21 19.29 -7.01
C GLU A 49 14.73 19.46 -6.67
N LEU A 50 14.02 18.35 -6.42
CA LEU A 50 12.62 18.39 -6.00
C LEU A 50 12.45 19.19 -4.70
N SER A 51 13.25 18.88 -3.67
CA SER A 51 13.15 19.54 -2.38
C SER A 51 13.55 21.01 -2.44
N GLY A 52 14.54 21.37 -3.26
CA GLY A 52 14.89 22.77 -3.53
C GLY A 52 13.75 23.55 -4.18
N ARG A 53 13.08 22.98 -5.19
CA ARG A 53 11.90 23.61 -5.84
C ARG A 53 10.76 23.83 -4.84
N ILE A 54 10.43 22.83 -4.03
CA ILE A 54 9.35 22.92 -3.03
C ILE A 54 9.71 23.91 -1.92
N ALA A 55 10.94 23.91 -1.42
CA ALA A 55 11.37 24.83 -0.37
C ALA A 55 11.34 26.30 -0.84
N ALA A 56 11.55 26.55 -2.14
CA ALA A 56 11.48 27.88 -2.71
C ALA A 56 10.04 28.44 -2.81
N SER A 57 9.05 27.58 -3.05
CA SER A 57 7.63 27.96 -3.13
C SER A 57 6.89 27.89 -1.79
N HIS A 58 7.36 27.04 -0.86
CA HIS A 58 6.75 26.81 0.44
C HIS A 58 7.77 27.03 1.57
N PRO A 59 8.01 28.30 1.98
CA PRO A 59 8.75 28.58 3.20
C PRO A 59 8.12 27.85 4.40
N GLY A 60 8.95 27.30 5.29
CA GLY A 60 8.47 26.48 6.41
C GLY A 60 8.15 25.03 6.03
N LEU A 61 8.67 24.54 4.90
CA LEU A 61 8.60 23.12 4.51
C LEU A 61 9.11 22.23 5.64
N GLU A 62 8.33 21.21 6.00
CA GLU A 62 8.68 20.25 7.05
C GLU A 62 8.82 18.83 6.50
N GLN A 63 8.00 18.46 5.52
CA GLN A 63 8.01 17.09 5.03
C GLN A 63 7.63 17.02 3.56
N ILE A 64 8.36 16.18 2.83
CA ILE A 64 7.98 15.70 1.50
C ILE A 64 7.72 14.20 1.60
N ARG A 65 6.61 13.73 1.04
CA ARG A 65 6.30 12.29 0.94
C ARG A 65 5.95 11.92 -0.49
N ARG A 66 6.47 10.78 -0.93
CA ARG A 66 6.10 10.17 -2.21
C ARG A 66 5.29 8.90 -1.97
N ALA A 67 4.05 8.89 -2.46
CA ALA A 67 3.20 7.73 -2.45
C ALA A 67 3.66 6.68 -3.50
N PRO A 68 3.32 5.39 -3.34
CA PRO A 68 3.62 4.35 -4.33
C PRO A 68 3.07 4.64 -5.74
N SER A 69 2.02 5.45 -5.87
CA SER A 69 1.45 5.93 -7.15
C SER A 69 2.38 6.86 -7.93
N GLY A 70 3.37 7.45 -7.25
CA GLY A 70 4.19 8.55 -7.74
C GLY A 70 3.78 9.92 -7.22
N ARG A 71 2.59 10.04 -6.61
CA ARG A 71 2.08 11.30 -6.04
C ARG A 71 3.04 11.84 -4.99
N ILE A 72 3.42 13.11 -5.12
CA ILE A 72 4.23 13.84 -4.14
C ILE A 72 3.32 14.75 -3.34
N THR A 73 3.52 14.78 -2.03
CA THR A 73 2.79 15.63 -1.11
C THR A 73 3.79 16.33 -0.21
N ALA A 74 3.60 17.62 0.02
CA ALA A 74 4.40 18.40 0.96
C ALA A 74 3.55 18.89 2.12
N TRP A 75 4.18 19.04 3.28
CA TRP A 75 3.64 19.68 4.48
C TRP A 75 4.55 20.81 4.90
N TRP A 76 3.97 21.94 5.25
CA TRP A 76 4.70 23.13 5.68
C TRP A 76 3.85 23.93 6.65
N PHE A 77 4.47 24.85 7.38
CA PHE A 77 3.75 25.86 8.15
C PHE A 77 3.73 27.20 7.41
N ALA A 78 2.53 27.77 7.27
CA ALA A 78 2.34 29.15 6.82
C ALA A 78 1.63 29.92 7.94
N ASP A 79 2.25 31.01 8.41
CA ASP A 79 1.73 31.84 9.50
C ASP A 79 1.34 31.05 10.78
N GLY A 80 2.15 30.03 11.11
CA GLY A 80 1.90 29.15 12.26
C GLY A 80 0.74 28.16 12.08
N GLN A 81 0.17 28.05 10.88
CA GLN A 81 -0.85 27.06 10.54
C GLN A 81 -0.29 25.95 9.66
N PRO A 82 -0.58 24.67 9.97
CA PRO A 82 -0.14 23.55 9.15
C PRO A 82 -0.89 23.54 7.83
N GLN A 83 -0.14 23.44 6.74
CA GLN A 83 -0.63 23.36 5.37
C GLN A 83 -0.13 22.09 4.70
N SER A 84 -0.85 21.64 3.67
CA SER A 84 -0.40 20.53 2.84
C SER A 84 -1.04 20.52 1.47
N ALA A 85 -0.26 20.10 0.46
CA ALA A 85 -0.73 20.01 -0.91
C ALA A 85 -0.06 18.86 -1.66
N VAL A 86 -0.76 18.36 -2.68
CA VAL A 86 -0.14 17.56 -3.74
C VAL A 86 0.71 18.50 -4.57
N ILE A 87 1.96 18.11 -4.83
CA ILE A 87 2.94 18.95 -5.51
C ILE A 87 3.13 18.50 -6.96
N ASP A 88 3.23 19.45 -7.88
CA ASP A 88 3.77 19.23 -9.21
C ASP A 88 5.31 19.16 -9.13
N PRO A 89 5.94 17.99 -9.36
CA PRO A 89 7.38 17.84 -9.27
C PRO A 89 8.18 18.68 -10.28
N ALA A 90 7.56 19.09 -11.40
CA ALA A 90 8.23 19.91 -12.39
C ALA A 90 8.46 21.34 -11.87
N THR A 91 7.51 21.88 -11.10
CA THR A 91 7.50 23.28 -10.68
C THR A 91 7.74 23.48 -9.19
N GLY A 92 7.43 22.48 -8.35
CA GLY A 92 7.41 22.60 -6.89
C GLY A 92 6.15 23.30 -6.36
N LEU A 93 5.14 23.57 -7.20
CA LEU A 93 3.92 24.27 -6.82
C LEU A 93 2.77 23.31 -6.47
N ASP A 94 1.74 23.87 -5.85
CA ASP A 94 0.49 23.17 -5.54
C ASP A 94 -0.23 22.70 -6.82
N ALA A 95 -0.50 21.40 -6.88
CA ALA A 95 -1.24 20.74 -7.95
C ALA A 95 -2.61 20.21 -7.48
N GLY A 96 -2.91 20.30 -6.18
CA GLY A 96 -4.21 19.91 -5.63
C GLY A 96 -4.19 19.66 -4.13
N SER A 97 -5.37 19.37 -3.57
CA SER A 97 -5.50 19.09 -2.14
C SER A 97 -4.78 17.78 -1.75
N ALA A 98 -4.06 17.82 -0.62
CA ALA A 98 -3.48 16.64 0.02
C ALA A 98 -4.50 15.82 0.83
N ASP A 99 -5.74 16.31 0.97
CA ASP A 99 -6.74 15.74 1.85
C ASP A 99 -7.08 14.28 1.46
N PRO A 100 -7.21 13.38 2.44
CA PRO A 100 -7.59 12.01 2.14
C PRO A 100 -9.03 11.93 1.63
N ASN A 101 -9.20 11.27 0.48
CA ASN A 101 -10.51 11.04 -0.14
C ASN A 101 -11.51 10.43 0.89
N PRO A 102 -12.63 11.11 1.21
CA PRO A 102 -13.60 10.65 2.21
C PRO A 102 -14.19 9.27 1.90
N LEU A 103 -14.52 9.00 0.62
CA LEU A 103 -15.07 7.72 0.19
C LEU A 103 -14.03 6.61 0.35
N GLN A 104 -12.77 6.85 -0.03
CA GLN A 104 -11.69 5.88 0.16
C GLN A 104 -11.50 5.54 1.64
N ARG A 105 -11.52 6.55 2.52
CA ARG A 105 -11.42 6.36 3.97
C ARG A 105 -12.57 5.54 4.51
N TRP A 106 -13.80 5.87 4.11
CA TRP A 106 -14.99 5.13 4.51
C TRP A 106 -14.91 3.66 4.05
N LEU A 107 -14.60 3.42 2.77
CA LEU A 107 -14.45 2.05 2.23
C LEU A 107 -13.33 1.28 2.94
N THR A 108 -12.22 1.93 3.28
CA THR A 108 -11.12 1.31 4.03
C THR A 108 -11.59 0.91 5.44
N GLY A 109 -12.35 1.76 6.12
CA GLY A 109 -12.95 1.45 7.42
C GLY A 109 -13.92 0.27 7.36
N LEU A 110 -14.78 0.24 6.34
CA LEU A 110 -15.67 -0.90 6.09
C LEU A 110 -14.88 -2.19 5.83
N HIS A 111 -13.93 -2.17 4.90
CA HIS A 111 -13.20 -3.36 4.47
C HIS A 111 -12.29 -3.93 5.56
N ARG A 112 -11.57 -3.06 6.27
CA ARG A 112 -10.54 -3.45 7.23
C ARG A 112 -11.10 -3.84 8.59
N SER A 113 -12.15 -3.15 9.04
CA SER A 113 -12.65 -3.30 10.40
C SER A 113 -14.16 -3.29 10.51
N LEU A 114 -14.93 -3.23 9.41
CA LEU A 114 -16.40 -3.16 9.44
C LEU A 114 -16.92 -2.01 10.32
N PHE A 115 -16.10 -0.99 10.58
CA PHE A 115 -16.34 0.07 11.58
C PHE A 115 -16.46 -0.40 13.04
N LEU A 116 -15.98 -1.60 13.37
CA LEU A 116 -16.05 -2.23 14.70
C LEU A 116 -14.68 -2.35 15.40
N GLY A 117 -13.70 -1.52 15.02
CA GLY A 117 -12.36 -1.55 15.61
C GLY A 117 -11.70 -2.93 15.49
N ASP A 118 -11.13 -3.43 16.59
CA ASP A 118 -10.39 -4.70 16.60
C ASP A 118 -11.28 -5.92 16.44
N ALA A 119 -12.49 -5.89 17.01
CA ALA A 119 -13.47 -6.96 16.80
C ALA A 119 -13.77 -7.14 15.30
N GLY A 120 -13.97 -6.04 14.59
CA GLY A 120 -14.20 -6.11 13.15
C GLY A 120 -12.96 -6.50 12.33
N ARG A 121 -11.75 -6.18 12.79
CA ARG A 121 -10.51 -6.70 12.18
C ARG A 121 -10.39 -8.21 12.34
N MET A 122 -10.80 -8.75 13.49
CA MET A 122 -10.86 -10.21 13.69
C MET A 122 -11.92 -10.85 12.79
N VAL A 123 -13.09 -10.22 12.64
CA VAL A 123 -14.14 -10.71 11.71
C VAL A 123 -13.64 -10.67 10.26
N ALA A 124 -12.96 -9.59 9.83
CA ALA A 124 -12.36 -9.50 8.51
C ALA A 124 -11.27 -10.58 8.29
N ALA A 125 -10.44 -10.84 9.31
CA ALA A 125 -9.45 -11.92 9.29
C ALA A 125 -10.12 -13.31 9.17
N ALA A 126 -11.22 -13.55 9.90
CA ALA A 126 -12.01 -14.77 9.77
C ALA A 126 -12.63 -14.91 8.36
N GLY A 127 -13.09 -13.81 7.77
CA GLY A 127 -13.55 -13.76 6.38
C GLY A 127 -12.45 -14.11 5.39
N ALA A 128 -11.22 -13.60 5.59
CA ALA A 128 -10.05 -13.95 4.79
C ALA A 128 -9.69 -15.44 4.94
N ALA A 129 -9.68 -15.98 6.16
CA ALA A 129 -9.45 -17.40 6.39
C ALA A 129 -10.51 -18.29 5.72
N ALA A 130 -11.79 -17.92 5.84
CA ALA A 130 -12.89 -18.60 5.16
C ALA A 130 -12.70 -18.56 3.64
N MET A 131 -12.37 -17.41 3.06
CA MET A 131 -12.09 -17.28 1.63
C MET A 131 -10.93 -18.17 1.18
N LEU A 132 -9.84 -18.23 1.95
CA LEU A 132 -8.69 -19.08 1.61
C LEU A 132 -9.07 -20.56 1.62
N LEU A 133 -9.83 -21.01 2.62
CA LEU A 133 -10.33 -22.38 2.71
C LEU A 133 -11.34 -22.73 1.60
N LEU A 134 -12.25 -21.81 1.28
CA LEU A 134 -13.19 -21.96 0.17
C LEU A 134 -12.46 -22.01 -1.17
N SER A 135 -11.45 -21.17 -1.36
CA SER A 135 -10.62 -21.16 -2.57
C SER A 135 -9.85 -22.48 -2.72
N GLY A 136 -9.19 -22.95 -1.66
CA GLY A 136 -8.45 -24.21 -1.67
C GLY A 136 -9.35 -25.43 -1.92
N SER A 137 -10.49 -25.51 -1.24
CA SER A 137 -11.46 -26.58 -1.46
C SER A 137 -12.12 -26.49 -2.85
N GLY A 138 -12.41 -25.28 -3.33
CA GLY A 138 -12.92 -25.01 -4.67
C GLY A 138 -11.97 -25.51 -5.76
N ILE A 139 -10.67 -25.21 -5.64
CA ILE A 139 -9.63 -25.71 -6.55
C ILE A 139 -9.70 -27.24 -6.67
N LEU A 140 -9.73 -27.95 -5.54
CA LEU A 140 -9.78 -29.41 -5.53
C LEU A 140 -11.07 -29.95 -6.16
N LEU A 141 -12.21 -29.28 -5.93
CA LEU A 141 -13.49 -29.67 -6.53
C LEU A 141 -13.52 -29.42 -8.04
N VAL A 142 -12.94 -28.30 -8.51
CA VAL A 142 -12.83 -28.00 -9.95
C VAL A 142 -11.95 -29.01 -10.64
N ALA A 143 -10.75 -29.29 -10.10
CA ALA A 143 -9.82 -30.28 -10.66
C ALA A 143 -10.48 -31.66 -10.78
N ARG A 144 -11.26 -32.09 -9.79
CA ARG A 144 -12.03 -33.34 -9.84
C ARG A 144 -13.14 -33.30 -10.88
N ARG A 145 -13.85 -32.18 -11.02
CA ARG A 145 -14.96 -32.03 -11.98
C ARG A 145 -14.49 -32.12 -13.42
N VAL A 146 -13.28 -31.65 -13.72
CA VAL A 146 -12.74 -31.66 -15.09
C VAL A 146 -11.94 -32.91 -15.44
N GLY A 147 -11.71 -33.82 -14.50
CA GLY A 147 -10.86 -34.98 -14.73
C GLY A 147 -9.35 -34.66 -14.69
N GLY A 148 -8.94 -33.74 -13.81
CA GLY A 148 -7.53 -33.46 -13.49
C GLY A 148 -7.02 -32.10 -13.97
N TRP A 149 -5.86 -31.70 -13.46
CA TRP A 149 -5.25 -30.38 -13.67
C TRP A 149 -4.97 -30.03 -15.14
N ARG A 150 -4.67 -31.05 -15.96
CA ARG A 150 -4.44 -30.89 -17.41
C ARG A 150 -5.69 -30.43 -18.16
N HIS A 151 -6.87 -30.60 -17.57
CA HIS A 151 -8.18 -30.25 -18.14
C HIS A 151 -8.78 -29.01 -17.46
N TRP A 152 -7.99 -28.17 -16.79
CA TRP A 152 -8.48 -27.03 -16.02
C TRP A 152 -9.40 -26.10 -16.83
N PHE A 153 -9.07 -25.85 -18.10
CA PHE A 153 -9.85 -25.02 -19.03
C PHE A 153 -10.71 -25.83 -20.01
N ALA A 154 -10.97 -27.12 -19.72
CA ALA A 154 -11.83 -27.93 -20.57
C ALA A 154 -13.30 -27.46 -20.50
N PRO A 155 -14.07 -27.61 -21.59
CA PRO A 155 -15.47 -27.21 -21.64
C PRO A 155 -16.31 -27.86 -20.55
N LEU A 156 -17.10 -27.05 -19.84
CA LEU A 156 -17.98 -27.52 -18.78
C LEU A 156 -19.35 -27.95 -19.30
N ARG A 157 -19.82 -29.10 -18.81
CA ARG A 157 -21.19 -29.59 -19.01
C ARG A 157 -22.00 -29.47 -17.72
N GLY A 158 -23.32 -29.43 -17.88
CA GLY A 158 -24.29 -29.40 -16.79
C GLY A 158 -25.07 -28.08 -16.65
N PRO A 159 -25.84 -27.93 -15.57
CA PRO A 159 -26.71 -26.78 -15.34
C PRO A 159 -25.96 -25.44 -15.35
N LEU A 160 -26.63 -24.38 -15.81
CA LEU A 160 -26.04 -23.04 -16.01
C LEU A 160 -25.40 -22.50 -14.73
N ALA A 161 -26.10 -22.50 -13.59
CA ALA A 161 -25.60 -21.96 -12.33
C ALA A 161 -24.30 -22.65 -11.88
N GLY A 162 -24.28 -23.99 -11.91
CA GLY A 162 -23.08 -24.74 -11.57
C GLY A 162 -21.94 -24.56 -12.59
N ARG A 163 -22.26 -24.32 -13.87
CA ARG A 163 -21.25 -24.00 -14.89
C ARG A 163 -20.64 -22.62 -14.64
N LEU A 164 -21.46 -21.58 -14.48
CA LEU A 164 -21.00 -20.21 -14.21
C LEU A 164 -20.14 -20.14 -12.95
N HIS A 165 -20.58 -20.78 -11.86
CA HIS A 165 -19.80 -20.84 -10.62
C HIS A 165 -18.38 -21.38 -10.87
N VAL A 166 -18.24 -22.44 -11.66
CA VAL A 166 -16.92 -23.04 -11.92
C VAL A 166 -16.10 -22.25 -12.94
N GLU A 167 -16.71 -21.69 -14.00
CA GLU A 167 -15.96 -20.85 -14.95
C GLU A 167 -15.39 -19.60 -14.26
N ILE A 168 -16.19 -18.93 -13.43
CA ILE A 168 -15.75 -17.77 -12.67
C ILE A 168 -14.68 -18.19 -11.65
N ALA A 169 -14.92 -19.27 -10.90
CA ALA A 169 -13.98 -19.76 -9.89
C ALA A 169 -12.58 -20.05 -10.47
N ARG A 170 -12.50 -20.67 -11.65
CA ARG A 170 -11.20 -21.02 -12.28
C ARG A 170 -10.28 -19.83 -12.52
N ILE A 171 -10.87 -18.68 -12.81
CA ILE A 171 -10.15 -17.44 -13.10
C ILE A 171 -9.94 -16.67 -11.79
N ALA A 172 -11.02 -16.47 -11.02
CA ALA A 172 -11.00 -15.67 -9.80
C ALA A 172 -10.10 -16.25 -8.71
N VAL A 173 -9.93 -17.57 -8.65
CA VAL A 173 -9.30 -18.24 -7.51
C VAL A 173 -7.85 -17.80 -7.27
N VAL A 174 -7.11 -17.44 -8.32
CA VAL A 174 -5.73 -16.93 -8.17
C VAL A 174 -5.73 -15.64 -7.36
N GLY A 175 -6.61 -14.69 -7.70
CA GLY A 175 -6.75 -13.43 -6.99
C GLY A 175 -7.35 -13.61 -5.60
N LEU A 176 -8.29 -14.55 -5.43
CA LEU A 176 -8.90 -14.83 -4.13
C LEU A 176 -7.90 -15.46 -3.15
N VAL A 177 -7.07 -16.41 -3.60
CA VAL A 177 -5.99 -16.99 -2.79
C VAL A 177 -4.97 -15.92 -2.43
N LEU A 178 -4.52 -15.13 -3.40
CA LEU A 178 -3.54 -14.08 -3.14
C LEU A 178 -4.07 -13.03 -2.16
N SER A 179 -5.28 -12.53 -2.40
CA SER A 179 -5.90 -11.50 -1.56
C SER A 179 -6.19 -12.00 -0.15
N SER A 180 -6.67 -13.23 0.00
CA SER A 180 -6.95 -13.81 1.31
C SER A 180 -5.68 -14.15 2.10
N ALA A 181 -4.65 -14.70 1.46
CA ALA A 181 -3.37 -14.96 2.11
C ALA A 181 -2.68 -13.66 2.57
N THR A 182 -2.67 -12.63 1.72
CA THR A 182 -2.09 -11.34 2.06
C THR A 182 -2.89 -10.59 3.12
N ALA A 183 -4.24 -10.72 3.12
CA ALA A 183 -5.08 -10.20 4.20
C ALA A 183 -4.75 -10.86 5.55
N LEU A 184 -4.59 -12.18 5.59
CA LEU A 184 -4.22 -12.90 6.80
C LEU A 184 -2.84 -12.47 7.32
N TRP A 185 -1.87 -12.27 6.42
CA TRP A 185 -0.57 -11.70 6.79
C TRP A 185 -0.71 -10.31 7.41
N MET A 186 -1.47 -9.41 6.78
CA MET A 186 -1.70 -8.06 7.29
C MET A 186 -2.44 -8.05 8.64
N SER A 187 -3.39 -8.98 8.84
CA SER A 187 -4.04 -9.20 10.13
C SER A 187 -3.04 -9.69 11.17
N ALA A 188 -2.20 -10.69 10.85
CA ALA A 188 -1.17 -11.18 11.75
C ALA A 188 -0.17 -10.08 12.15
N SER A 189 0.24 -9.23 11.21
CA SER A 189 1.07 -8.04 11.50
C SER A 189 0.35 -7.02 12.37
N THR A 190 -0.96 -6.79 12.16
CA THR A 190 -1.76 -5.85 12.96
C THR A 190 -1.88 -6.30 14.41
N PHE A 191 -1.95 -7.60 14.66
CA PHE A 191 -2.03 -8.20 15.99
C PHE A 191 -0.65 -8.62 16.54
N GLU A 192 0.44 -8.08 15.97
CA GLU A 192 1.81 -8.30 16.45
C GLU A 192 2.21 -9.80 16.54
N LEU A 193 1.56 -10.65 15.73
CA LEU A 193 1.88 -12.08 15.64
C LEU A 193 3.10 -12.36 14.76
N LEU A 194 3.63 -11.31 14.11
CA LEU A 194 4.74 -11.34 13.19
C LEU A 194 5.88 -10.47 13.74
N PRO A 195 7.16 -10.85 13.51
CA PRO A 195 8.30 -10.07 13.95
C PRO A 195 8.21 -8.59 13.57
N GLU A 196 8.57 -7.70 14.49
CA GLU A 196 8.81 -6.31 14.15
C GLU A 196 10.17 -6.20 13.46
N GLY A 197 10.21 -5.64 12.25
CA GLY A 197 11.47 -5.25 11.65
C GLY A 197 11.97 -3.95 12.27
N ALA A 198 13.26 -3.88 12.63
CA ALA A 198 13.89 -2.73 13.30
C ALA A 198 13.33 -1.38 12.81
N SER A 199 12.74 -0.63 13.74
CA SER A 199 11.96 0.57 13.50
C SER A 199 12.84 1.82 13.62
N ALA A 200 13.02 2.51 12.48
CA ALA A 200 13.80 3.72 12.32
C ALA A 200 15.31 3.59 12.70
N PRO A 201 16.21 4.34 12.03
CA PRO A 201 17.59 4.42 12.48
C PRO A 201 17.61 5.07 13.88
N VAL A 202 18.59 4.70 14.71
CA VAL A 202 18.84 5.39 15.98
C VAL A 202 19.23 6.83 15.66
N PHE A 203 18.64 7.78 16.40
CA PHE A 203 19.00 9.19 16.27
C PHE A 203 20.51 9.36 16.58
N PRO A 204 21.26 10.11 15.75
CA PRO A 204 22.70 10.22 15.91
C PRO A 204 23.08 10.86 17.25
N ALA A 205 24.17 10.38 17.86
CA ALA A 205 24.68 10.95 19.11
C ALA A 205 25.41 12.29 18.90
N GLU A 206 25.94 12.50 17.70
CA GLU A 206 26.67 13.71 17.31
C GLU A 206 26.07 14.28 16.03
N VAL A 207 25.96 15.62 16.00
CA VAL A 207 25.58 16.42 14.84
C VAL A 207 26.55 17.61 14.75
N SER A 208 26.58 18.28 13.60
CA SER A 208 27.50 19.40 13.34
C SER A 208 27.25 20.62 14.24
N GLY A 209 26.04 20.76 14.80
CA GLY A 209 25.63 21.94 15.56
C GLY A 209 25.46 23.19 14.69
N THR A 210 25.37 23.00 13.36
CA THR A 210 25.17 24.08 12.38
C THR A 210 23.89 23.83 11.59
N THR A 211 23.28 24.91 11.07
CA THR A 211 22.03 24.83 10.30
C THR A 211 22.14 25.63 9.01
N GLY A 212 21.14 25.52 8.14
CA GLY A 212 20.98 26.38 6.98
C GLY A 212 21.64 25.88 5.69
N LEU A 213 22.10 24.63 5.65
CA LEU A 213 22.50 24.03 4.38
C LEU A 213 21.30 23.94 3.45
N GLN A 214 21.47 24.38 2.20
CA GLN A 214 20.43 24.23 1.20
C GLN A 214 20.24 22.75 0.86
N LEU A 215 18.99 22.27 0.84
CA LEU A 215 18.68 20.87 0.50
C LEU A 215 19.24 20.44 -0.86
N ALA A 216 19.28 21.38 -1.81
CA ALA A 216 19.84 21.16 -3.14
C ALA A 216 21.36 20.87 -3.12
N ALA A 217 22.07 21.25 -2.05
CA ALA A 217 23.50 21.04 -1.88
C ALA A 217 23.85 19.72 -1.16
N ILE A 218 22.87 19.01 -0.61
CA ILE A 218 23.11 17.76 0.14
C ILE A 218 23.48 16.63 -0.84
N PRO A 219 24.70 16.06 -0.77
CA PRO A 219 25.16 15.07 -1.75
C PRO A 219 24.29 13.82 -1.80
N ALA A 220 23.81 13.35 -0.65
CA ALA A 220 22.92 12.20 -0.56
C ALA A 220 21.58 12.43 -1.29
N LEU A 221 21.06 13.66 -1.29
CA LEU A 221 19.82 14.01 -1.98
C LEU A 221 20.03 14.21 -3.49
N GLN A 222 21.21 14.67 -3.90
CA GLN A 222 21.60 14.80 -5.32
C GLN A 222 21.75 13.43 -5.99
N ALA A 223 22.32 12.46 -5.27
CA ALA A 223 22.47 11.10 -5.77
C ALA A 223 21.17 10.28 -5.75
N LEU A 224 20.13 10.74 -5.04
CA LEU A 224 18.90 9.99 -4.84
C LEU A 224 17.82 10.36 -5.87
N PRO A 225 17.38 9.42 -6.73
CA PRO A 225 16.24 9.66 -7.60
C PRO A 225 14.94 9.75 -6.81
N VAL A 226 14.04 10.68 -7.19
CA VAL A 226 12.71 10.83 -6.57
C VAL A 226 11.91 9.53 -6.59
N ALA A 227 12.11 8.66 -7.61
CA ALA A 227 11.45 7.36 -7.68
C ALA A 227 11.73 6.44 -6.46
N GLN A 228 12.88 6.62 -5.81
CA GLN A 228 13.30 5.86 -4.63
C GLN A 228 12.91 6.52 -3.31
N LEU A 229 12.48 7.79 -3.34
CA LEU A 229 12.03 8.52 -2.16
C LEU A 229 10.74 7.89 -1.60
N ARG A 230 10.68 7.76 -0.27
CA ARG A 230 9.44 7.50 0.49
C ARG A 230 9.04 8.75 1.25
N SER A 231 9.95 9.32 2.02
CA SER A 231 9.76 10.61 2.67
C SER A 231 11.08 11.29 2.99
N LEU A 232 11.07 12.61 3.04
CA LEU A 232 12.11 13.44 3.60
C LEU A 232 11.43 14.33 4.64
N SER A 233 11.70 14.11 5.91
CA SER A 233 11.32 15.04 6.98
C SER A 233 12.50 15.96 7.24
N LEU A 234 12.23 17.27 7.31
CA LEU A 234 13.24 18.29 7.52
C LEU A 234 13.42 18.53 9.02
N ALA A 235 14.64 18.90 9.40
CA ALA A 235 14.98 19.31 10.74
C ALA A 235 14.39 20.69 11.01
N ASP A 236 14.08 20.99 12.27
CA ASP A 236 13.75 22.34 12.68
C ASP A 236 14.99 23.25 12.50
N PRO A 237 14.94 24.26 11.60
CA PRO A 237 16.07 25.16 11.39
C PRO A 237 16.43 26.00 12.62
N ALA A 238 15.54 26.09 13.62
CA ALA A 238 15.78 26.76 14.90
C ALA A 238 16.49 25.86 15.93
N ASP A 239 16.56 24.54 15.71
CA ASP A 239 17.24 23.59 16.58
C ASP A 239 18.44 22.97 15.87
N ALA A 240 19.63 23.48 16.13
CA ALA A 240 20.87 22.97 15.55
C ALA A 240 21.25 21.54 15.97
N THR A 241 20.50 20.94 16.91
CA THR A 241 20.66 19.54 17.31
C THR A 241 19.82 18.56 16.50
N ASP A 242 18.88 19.06 15.70
CA ASP A 242 17.99 18.25 14.89
C ASP A 242 18.63 17.80 13.55
N ALA A 243 18.06 16.77 12.93
CA ALA A 243 18.57 16.14 11.71
C ALA A 243 17.45 15.75 10.73
N HIS A 244 17.71 15.88 9.43
CA HIS A 244 16.74 15.49 8.42
C HIS A 244 16.57 13.96 8.41
N LEU A 245 15.34 13.46 8.44
CA LEU A 245 15.05 12.03 8.32
C LEU A 245 14.69 11.68 6.88
N LEU A 246 15.59 10.95 6.21
CA LEU A 246 15.39 10.42 4.87
C LEU A 246 14.88 8.97 4.95
N LYS A 247 13.78 8.68 4.26
CA LYS A 247 13.27 7.31 4.03
C LYS A 247 13.21 7.02 2.54
N THR A 248 13.73 5.87 2.15
CA THR A 248 13.84 5.40 0.76
C THR A 248 13.25 4.00 0.58
N SER A 249 13.27 3.49 -0.65
CA SER A 249 12.97 2.08 -0.94
C SER A 249 14.05 1.09 -0.49
N ALA A 250 15.21 1.57 -0.02
CA ALA A 250 16.33 0.74 0.44
C ALA A 250 16.56 0.78 1.96
N GLY A 251 16.04 1.81 2.64
CA GLY A 251 16.31 2.06 4.05
C GLY A 251 15.96 3.47 4.47
N SER A 252 16.37 3.82 5.68
CA SER A 252 16.18 5.15 6.26
C SER A 252 17.40 5.61 7.02
N GLY A 253 17.68 6.90 6.99
CA GLY A 253 18.85 7.49 7.64
C GLY A 253 18.64 8.93 8.05
N TYR A 254 19.48 9.40 8.97
CA TYR A 254 19.54 10.81 9.35
C TYR A 254 20.63 11.52 8.56
N LEU A 255 20.31 12.70 8.05
CA LEU A 255 21.25 13.62 7.42
C LEU A 255 21.43 14.83 8.31
N ASP A 256 22.67 15.27 8.49
CA ASP A 256 22.98 16.50 9.19
C ASP A 256 22.41 17.71 8.43
N GLN A 257 21.79 18.64 9.15
CA GLN A 257 21.15 19.81 8.54
C GLN A 257 22.12 20.95 8.20
N GLY A 258 23.34 20.92 8.74
CA GLY A 258 24.35 21.96 8.56
C GLY A 258 25.40 21.61 7.52
N ASN A 259 25.80 20.35 7.43
CA ASN A 259 26.82 19.89 6.48
C ASN A 259 26.33 18.83 5.48
N GLY A 260 25.11 18.28 5.66
CA GLY A 260 24.51 17.32 4.73
C GLY A 260 25.08 15.91 4.80
N GLU A 261 25.91 15.62 5.80
CA GLU A 261 26.52 14.31 6.02
C GLU A 261 25.47 13.27 6.42
N MET A 262 25.64 12.02 5.96
CA MET A 262 24.82 10.89 6.42
C MET A 262 25.30 10.43 7.80
N LEU A 263 24.55 10.79 8.83
CA LEU A 263 24.91 10.54 10.23
C LEU A 263 24.61 9.09 10.66
N SER A 264 23.52 8.53 10.15
CA SER A 264 23.20 7.12 10.40
C SER A 264 22.33 6.53 9.28
N TRP A 265 22.43 5.22 9.09
CA TRP A 265 21.64 4.50 8.09
C TRP A 265 21.20 3.13 8.60
N ALA A 266 19.91 2.84 8.44
CA ALA A 266 19.32 1.54 8.67
C ALA A 266 18.75 1.01 7.34
N ALA A 267 19.35 -0.05 6.81
CA ALA A 267 18.82 -0.73 5.63
C ALA A 267 17.50 -1.44 5.95
N LEU A 268 16.61 -1.53 4.96
CA LEU A 268 15.38 -2.31 5.09
C LEU A 268 15.70 -3.77 5.34
N SER A 269 15.15 -4.33 6.41
CA SER A 269 15.29 -5.75 6.68
C SER A 269 14.56 -6.58 5.61
N PRO A 270 14.96 -7.85 5.39
CA PRO A 270 14.22 -8.76 4.51
C PRO A 270 12.75 -8.87 4.91
N TRP A 271 12.46 -8.80 6.21
CA TRP A 271 11.10 -8.87 6.74
C TRP A 271 10.25 -7.63 6.40
N GLN A 272 10.84 -6.44 6.49
CA GLN A 272 10.18 -5.19 6.08
C GLN A 272 9.95 -5.16 4.57
N SER A 273 10.92 -5.65 3.79
CA SER A 273 10.80 -5.76 2.33
C SER A 273 9.64 -6.69 1.94
N LEU A 274 9.57 -7.88 2.56
CA LEU A 274 8.47 -8.81 2.36
C LEU A 274 7.12 -8.21 2.76
N SER A 275 7.05 -7.54 3.91
CA SER A 275 5.82 -6.86 4.35
C SER A 275 5.38 -5.77 3.38
N GLY A 276 6.33 -5.01 2.81
CA GLY A 276 6.05 -4.03 1.76
C GLY A 276 5.48 -4.68 0.48
N ILE A 277 6.02 -5.84 0.07
CA ILE A 277 5.49 -6.61 -1.06
C ILE A 277 4.07 -7.11 -0.76
N VAL A 278 3.82 -7.67 0.42
CA VAL A 278 2.48 -8.14 0.81
C VAL A 278 1.46 -6.99 0.79
N MET A 279 1.83 -5.84 1.35
CA MET A 279 0.99 -4.64 1.32
C MET A 279 0.69 -4.19 -0.11
N MET A 280 1.68 -4.18 -1.01
CA MET A 280 1.48 -3.87 -2.43
C MET A 280 0.55 -4.88 -3.10
N LEU A 281 0.77 -6.19 -2.89
CA LEU A 281 -0.02 -7.26 -3.48
C LEU A 281 -1.48 -7.20 -3.02
N HIS A 282 -1.74 -6.89 -1.75
CA HIS A 282 -3.10 -6.79 -1.22
C HIS A 282 -3.81 -5.52 -1.66
N THR A 283 -3.13 -4.36 -1.57
CA THR A 283 -3.77 -3.05 -1.77
C THR A 283 -3.70 -2.54 -3.21
N GLY A 284 -2.88 -3.15 -4.06
CA GLY A 284 -2.59 -2.67 -5.42
C GLY A 284 -1.79 -1.36 -5.47
N ARG A 285 -1.37 -0.79 -4.32
CA ARG A 285 -0.62 0.47 -4.26
C ARG A 285 0.78 0.29 -4.85
N GLY A 286 1.07 1.03 -5.93
CA GLY A 286 2.31 0.88 -6.70
C GLY A 286 2.23 -0.19 -7.80
N ALA A 287 1.11 -0.92 -7.90
CA ALA A 287 0.84 -1.92 -8.91
C ALA A 287 -0.63 -1.81 -9.40
N ALA A 288 -0.98 -0.67 -10.01
CA ALA A 288 -2.36 -0.32 -10.34
C ALA A 288 -3.08 -1.41 -11.18
N VAL A 289 -2.40 -1.95 -12.19
CA VAL A 289 -2.96 -3.03 -13.03
C VAL A 289 -3.26 -4.29 -12.21
N LEU A 290 -2.35 -4.67 -11.31
CA LEU A 290 -2.59 -5.79 -10.39
C LEU A 290 -3.81 -5.51 -9.51
N GLY A 291 -3.92 -4.31 -8.94
CA GLY A 291 -5.07 -3.90 -8.15
C GLY A 291 -6.38 -4.11 -8.90
N LEU A 292 -6.48 -3.59 -10.13
CA LEU A 292 -7.68 -3.74 -10.98
C LEU A 292 -7.99 -5.21 -11.29
N LEU A 293 -6.98 -6.04 -11.58
CA LEU A 293 -7.16 -7.47 -11.81
C LEU A 293 -7.70 -8.18 -10.56
N LEU A 294 -7.16 -7.87 -9.38
CA LEU A 294 -7.65 -8.42 -8.11
C LEU A 294 -9.08 -7.96 -7.80
N GLY A 295 -9.40 -6.70 -8.07
CA GLY A 295 -10.75 -6.17 -7.93
C GLY A 295 -11.75 -6.89 -8.85
N LEU A 296 -11.39 -7.11 -10.11
CA LEU A 296 -12.20 -7.87 -11.06
C LEU A 296 -12.41 -9.32 -10.60
N MET A 297 -11.36 -9.99 -10.11
CA MET A 297 -11.46 -11.35 -9.57
C MET A 297 -12.34 -11.40 -8.32
N ALA A 298 -12.28 -10.37 -7.46
CA ALA A 298 -13.14 -10.26 -6.28
C ALA A 298 -14.63 -10.10 -6.66
N LEU A 299 -14.96 -9.40 -7.74
CA LEU A 299 -16.34 -9.30 -8.24
C LEU A 299 -16.94 -10.66 -8.68
N GLY A 300 -16.12 -11.70 -8.87
CA GLY A 300 -16.62 -13.06 -9.08
C GLY A 300 -17.36 -13.63 -7.85
N VAL A 301 -17.02 -13.18 -6.65
CA VAL A 301 -17.58 -13.69 -5.38
C VAL A 301 -19.11 -13.55 -5.30
N PRO A 302 -19.72 -12.36 -5.46
CA PRO A 302 -21.19 -12.22 -5.40
C PRO A 302 -21.93 -13.06 -6.45
N VAL A 303 -21.29 -13.36 -7.60
CA VAL A 303 -21.90 -14.19 -8.66
C VAL A 303 -21.86 -15.68 -8.29
N MET A 304 -20.91 -16.08 -7.44
CA MET A 304 -20.71 -17.45 -6.98
C MET A 304 -21.43 -17.77 -5.67
N ALA A 305 -21.87 -16.75 -4.93
CA ALA A 305 -22.49 -16.84 -3.60
C ALA A 305 -23.94 -17.36 -3.63
#